data_AF-A0A8C4GGW6-F1
#
_entry.id   AF-A0A8C4GGW6-F1
#
_cell.length_a   1.000
_cell.length_b   1.000
_cell.length_c   1.000
_cell.angle_alpha   90.00
_cell.angle_beta   90.00
_cell.angle_gamma   90.00
#
_symmetry.space_group_name_H-M   'P 1'
#
loop_
_entity.id
_entity.type
_entity.pdbx_description
1 polymer ?
#
loop_
_entity_poly.entity_id
_entity_poly.type
_entity_poly.pdbx_seq_one_letter_code
_entity_poly.pdbx_strand_id
1 'polypeptide(L)'
;MTFWFRLINRTKMSCISVMFNSKSNASFCDGYQSGKFEMRSNITTLFLKIKQVDLSDSGLYFCGFYTDGRPSFTVIHLNIKEGSDEPHDDLDSKCKKEFDGIAKLMIVVLGSLTVVLVMVIIGLFVKN
;
A
#
# COMPACT_ATOMS: atom_id res chain seq x y z
N MET A 1 -7.11 7.84 -5.42
CA MET A 1 -8.05 6.73 -5.16
C MET A 1 -7.26 5.52 -4.69
N THR A 2 -7.83 4.76 -3.77
CA THR A 2 -7.27 3.53 -3.21
C THR A 2 -8.30 2.42 -3.30
N PHE A 3 -7.83 1.18 -3.37
CA PHE A 3 -8.72 0.04 -3.62
C PHE A 3 -8.25 -1.23 -2.92
N TRP A 4 -9.20 -2.10 -2.64
CA TRP A 4 -9.01 -3.49 -2.23
C TRP A 4 -9.83 -4.42 -3.11
N PHE A 5 -9.17 -5.48 -3.58
CA PHE A 5 -9.76 -6.55 -4.36
C PHE A 5 -9.39 -7.91 -3.75
N ARG A 6 -10.23 -8.89 -4.04
CA ARG A 6 -9.99 -10.30 -3.76
C ARG A 6 -10.02 -11.09 -5.05
N LEU A 7 -9.09 -12.03 -5.21
CA LEU A 7 -9.17 -12.99 -6.30
C LEU A 7 -10.10 -14.14 -5.91
N ILE A 8 -11.22 -14.26 -6.61
CA ILE A 8 -12.21 -15.32 -6.42
C ILE A 8 -12.03 -16.38 -7.50
N ASN A 9 -12.12 -17.65 -7.11
CA ASN A 9 -11.97 -18.81 -7.99
C ASN A 9 -10.69 -18.79 -8.84
N ARG A 10 -9.64 -18.10 -8.37
CA ARG A 10 -8.34 -17.90 -9.05
C ARG A 10 -8.41 -17.21 -10.43
N THR A 11 -9.58 -16.74 -10.86
CA THR A 11 -9.79 -16.22 -12.22
C THR A 11 -10.47 -14.86 -12.26
N LYS A 12 -11.20 -14.48 -11.20
CA LYS A 12 -11.98 -13.24 -11.17
C LYS A 12 -11.45 -12.30 -10.09
N MET A 13 -11.01 -11.12 -10.51
CA MET A 13 -10.74 -10.00 -9.61
C MET A 13 -12.06 -9.41 -9.14
N SER A 14 -12.36 -9.52 -7.85
CA SER A 14 -13.58 -9.04 -7.23
C SER A 14 -13.27 -7.83 -6.36
N CYS A 15 -13.93 -6.69 -6.62
CA CYS A 15 -13.76 -5.51 -5.78
C CYS A 15 -14.35 -5.78 -4.39
N ILE A 16 -13.59 -5.46 -3.34
CA ILE A 16 -14.11 -5.43 -1.97
C ILE A 16 -14.57 -4.00 -1.67
N SER A 17 -13.66 -3.04 -1.80
CA SER A 17 -13.90 -1.66 -1.45
C SER A 17 -12.96 -0.70 -2.16
N VAL A 18 -13.41 0.54 -2.27
CA VAL A 18 -12.65 1.66 -2.84
C VAL A 18 -12.77 2.88 -1.93
N MET A 19 -11.79 3.75 -1.97
CA MET A 19 -11.79 5.00 -1.23
C MET A 19 -11.14 6.09 -2.08
N PHE A 20 -11.77 7.26 -2.17
CA PHE A 20 -11.29 8.30 -3.07
C PHE A 20 -9.94 8.89 -2.58
N ASN A 21 -9.87 9.18 -1.29
CA ASN A 21 -8.67 9.62 -0.57
C ASN A 21 -8.75 9.22 0.92
N SER A 22 -7.67 9.40 1.68
CA SER A 22 -7.61 8.96 3.08
C SER A 22 -8.56 9.67 4.06
N LYS A 23 -9.20 10.77 3.63
CA LYS A 23 -10.21 11.50 4.42
C LYS A 23 -11.64 11.10 4.04
N SER A 24 -11.82 10.42 2.92
CA SER A 24 -13.13 9.97 2.45
C SER A 24 -13.53 8.65 3.09
N ASN A 25 -14.84 8.43 3.23
CA ASN A 25 -15.37 7.13 3.62
C ASN A 25 -15.10 6.09 2.52
N ALA A 26 -14.93 4.84 2.93
CA ALA A 26 -14.86 3.73 2.00
C ALA A 26 -16.24 3.46 1.39
N SER A 27 -16.25 3.17 0.09
CA SER A 27 -17.39 2.60 -0.62
C SER A 27 -17.15 1.11 -0.82
N PHE A 28 -18.14 0.29 -0.51
CA PHE A 28 -18.05 -1.17 -0.66
C PHE A 28 -18.75 -1.62 -1.92
N CYS A 29 -18.12 -2.55 -2.63
CA CYS A 29 -18.65 -3.12 -3.87
C CYS A 29 -19.76 -4.13 -3.60
N ASP A 30 -20.57 -4.43 -4.63
CA ASP A 30 -21.71 -5.33 -4.51
C ASP A 30 -21.29 -6.71 -4.02
N GLY A 31 -22.07 -7.25 -3.08
CA GLY A 31 -21.75 -8.52 -2.38
C GLY A 31 -20.85 -8.37 -1.15
N TYR A 32 -20.23 -7.20 -0.92
CA TYR A 32 -19.38 -6.93 0.25
C TYR A 32 -19.97 -5.90 1.22
N GLN A 33 -21.22 -5.50 1.02
CA GLN A 33 -21.94 -4.50 1.83
C GLN A 33 -22.38 -5.01 3.21
N SER A 34 -22.19 -6.30 3.50
CA SER A 34 -22.60 -6.94 4.76
C SER A 34 -21.82 -6.50 6.00
N GLY A 35 -20.84 -5.60 5.86
CA GLY A 35 -20.07 -5.06 6.97
C GLY A 35 -18.98 -5.98 7.52
N LYS A 36 -18.73 -7.13 6.86
CA LYS A 36 -17.62 -8.06 7.16
C LYS A 36 -16.25 -7.39 7.03
N PHE A 37 -16.13 -6.48 6.07
CA PHE A 37 -14.89 -5.75 5.79
C PHE A 37 -14.99 -4.31 6.30
N GLU A 38 -13.86 -3.80 6.78
CA GLU A 38 -13.67 -2.39 7.09
C GLU A 38 -12.38 -1.91 6.43
N MET A 39 -12.48 -0.89 5.57
CA MET A 39 -11.32 -0.30 4.90
C MET A 39 -10.97 1.02 5.58
N ARG A 40 -9.68 1.19 5.87
CA ARG A 40 -9.09 2.46 6.32
C ARG A 40 -7.91 2.80 5.44
N SER A 41 -7.55 4.07 5.38
CA SER A 41 -6.27 4.46 4.79
C SER A 41 -5.73 5.72 5.45
N ASN A 42 -4.41 5.87 5.38
CA ASN A 42 -3.72 7.14 5.57
C ASN A 42 -3.00 7.51 4.26
N ILE A 43 -2.16 8.55 4.27
CA ILE A 43 -1.47 9.04 3.08
C ILE A 43 -0.63 7.93 2.41
N THR A 44 -0.03 7.06 3.21
CA THR A 44 0.96 6.08 2.75
C THR A 44 0.52 4.64 2.92
N THR A 45 -0.56 4.36 3.64
CA THR A 45 -0.91 2.98 4.01
C THR A 45 -2.40 2.72 3.84
N LEU A 46 -2.73 1.60 3.20
CA LEU A 46 -4.09 1.03 3.18
C LEU A 46 -4.19 -0.10 4.19
N PHE A 47 -5.35 -0.18 4.83
CA PHE A 47 -5.71 -1.20 5.79
C PHE A 47 -7.03 -1.83 5.37
N LEU A 48 -7.13 -3.14 5.50
CA LEU A 48 -8.39 -3.88 5.38
C LEU A 48 -8.53 -4.78 6.59
N LYS A 49 -9.54 -4.51 7.41
CA LYS A 49 -9.90 -5.34 8.56
C LYS A 49 -11.02 -6.29 8.15
N ILE A 50 -10.85 -7.57 8.43
CA ILE A 50 -11.88 -8.61 8.33
C ILE A 50 -12.40 -8.85 9.75
N LYS A 51 -13.67 -8.54 10.03
CA LYS A 51 -14.19 -8.55 11.41
C LYS A 51 -14.39 -9.95 11.98
N GLN A 52 -14.98 -10.83 11.18
CA GLN A 52 -15.16 -12.25 11.50
C GLN A 52 -14.44 -13.04 10.43
N VAL A 53 -13.34 -13.67 10.82
CA VAL A 53 -12.45 -14.40 9.94
C VAL A 53 -12.89 -15.87 9.90
N ASP A 54 -13.05 -16.41 8.70
CA ASP A 54 -13.37 -17.83 8.48
C ASP A 54 -12.40 -18.46 7.46
N LEU A 55 -12.31 -19.79 7.40
CA LEU A 55 -11.41 -20.48 6.47
C LEU A 55 -11.61 -20.04 5.00
N SER A 56 -12.85 -19.67 4.65
CA SER A 56 -13.20 -19.20 3.32
C SER A 56 -12.68 -17.79 3.04
N ASP A 57 -12.10 -17.07 3.99
CA ASP A 57 -11.40 -15.80 3.76
C ASP A 57 -9.99 -15.99 3.22
N SER A 58 -9.44 -17.20 3.27
CA SER A 58 -8.14 -17.50 2.69
C SER A 58 -8.12 -17.19 1.19
N GLY A 59 -6.98 -16.72 0.69
CA GLY A 59 -6.77 -16.44 -0.72
C GLY A 59 -5.90 -15.23 -0.98
N LEU A 60 -5.89 -14.81 -2.25
CA LEU A 60 -5.12 -13.65 -2.70
C LEU A 60 -5.96 -12.39 -2.61
N TYR A 61 -5.40 -11.39 -1.96
CA TYR A 61 -5.91 -10.03 -1.85
C TYR A 61 -4.97 -9.08 -2.58
N PHE A 62 -5.54 -8.06 -3.18
CA PHE A 62 -4.81 -7.04 -3.91
C PHE A 62 -5.23 -5.69 -3.37
N CYS A 63 -4.27 -4.88 -3.01
CA CYS A 63 -4.51 -3.51 -2.55
C CYS A 63 -3.66 -2.56 -3.35
N GLY A 64 -4.07 -1.31 -3.46
CA GLY A 64 -3.32 -0.39 -4.30
C GLY A 64 -3.78 1.04 -4.31
N PHE A 65 -2.95 1.88 -4.93
CA PHE A 65 -3.21 3.28 -5.14
C PHE A 65 -3.31 3.55 -6.64
N TYR A 66 -4.30 4.34 -7.02
CA TYR A 66 -4.35 4.98 -8.33
C TYR A 66 -3.83 6.41 -8.19
N THR A 67 -2.64 6.67 -8.73
CA THR A 67 -1.94 7.96 -8.67
C THR A 67 -1.48 8.33 -10.07
N ASP A 68 -1.74 9.55 -10.52
CA ASP A 68 -1.28 10.08 -11.82
C ASP A 68 -1.58 9.17 -13.02
N GLY A 69 -2.79 8.60 -13.05
CA GLY A 69 -3.23 7.72 -14.13
C GLY A 69 -2.65 6.30 -14.09
N ARG A 70 -1.87 5.96 -13.05
CA ARG A 70 -1.18 4.67 -12.92
C ARG A 70 -1.65 3.92 -11.66
N PRO A 71 -2.11 2.66 -11.79
CA PRO A 71 -2.35 1.81 -10.64
C PRO A 71 -1.03 1.21 -10.13
N SER A 72 -0.76 1.34 -8.84
CA SER A 72 0.21 0.51 -8.13
C SER A 72 -0.53 -0.47 -7.23
N PHE A 73 -0.08 -1.71 -7.15
CA PHE A 73 -0.71 -2.71 -6.30
C PHE A 73 0.30 -3.63 -5.62
N THR A 74 -0.09 -4.13 -4.45
CA THR A 74 0.60 -5.19 -3.71
C THR A 74 -0.32 -6.39 -3.62
N VAL A 75 0.27 -7.58 -3.72
CA VAL A 75 -0.43 -8.85 -3.57
C VAL A 75 -0.18 -9.39 -2.16
N ILE A 76 -1.24 -9.83 -1.51
CA ILE A 76 -1.23 -10.37 -0.16
C ILE A 76 -1.83 -11.77 -0.23
N HIS A 77 -1.11 -12.76 0.29
CA HIS A 77 -1.65 -14.10 0.49
C HIS A 77 -2.11 -14.24 1.94
N LEU A 78 -3.42 -14.27 2.14
CA LEU A 78 -4.02 -14.58 3.44
C LEU A 78 -4.27 -16.08 3.52
N ASN A 79 -3.66 -16.74 4.50
CA ASN A 79 -3.86 -18.17 4.74
C ASN A 79 -4.31 -18.37 6.19
N ILE A 80 -5.55 -18.82 6.37
CA ILE A 80 -6.15 -19.07 7.69
C ILE A 80 -6.05 -20.56 7.95
N LYS A 81 -5.46 -20.92 9.09
CA LYS A 81 -5.34 -22.30 9.55
C LYS A 81 -6.33 -22.54 10.69
N GLU A 82 -6.91 -23.73 10.73
CA GLU A 82 -7.67 -24.20 11.89
C GLU A 82 -6.65 -24.54 12.99
N GLY A 83 -6.90 -24.07 14.22
CA GLY A 83 -5.86 -23.82 15.22
C GLY A 83 -4.98 -25.01 15.61
N SER A 84 -3.70 -24.72 15.82
CA SER A 84 -2.98 -25.16 17.01
C SER A 84 -2.68 -23.89 17.82
N ASP A 85 -2.89 -23.95 19.14
CA ASP A 85 -2.79 -22.83 20.08
C ASP A 85 -1.46 -22.06 19.99
N GLU A 86 -1.41 -20.97 19.23
CA GLU A 86 -0.30 -20.00 19.28
C GLU A 86 -0.85 -18.57 19.27
N PRO A 87 -0.17 -17.60 19.92
CA PRO A 87 -0.71 -16.28 20.19
C PRO A 87 -1.05 -15.52 18.90
N HIS A 88 -2.24 -14.93 18.91
CA HIS A 88 -2.74 -14.09 17.83
C HIS A 88 -1.90 -12.82 17.67
N ASP A 89 -0.95 -12.84 16.75
CA ASP A 89 -0.48 -11.62 16.12
C ASP A 89 -1.54 -11.21 15.09
N ASP A 90 -2.26 -10.12 15.36
CA ASP A 90 -3.16 -9.47 14.41
C ASP A 90 -2.42 -9.27 13.08
N LEU A 91 -2.74 -10.09 12.07
CA LEU A 91 -2.12 -10.01 10.74
C LEU A 91 -2.69 -8.80 9.99
N ASP A 92 -2.27 -7.62 10.41
CA ASP A 92 -2.63 -6.32 9.87
C ASP A 92 -1.90 -6.15 8.52
N SER A 93 -2.48 -6.74 7.47
CA SER A 93 -1.89 -6.72 6.15
C SER A 93 -1.98 -5.32 5.54
N LYS A 94 -0.83 -4.65 5.43
CA LYS A 94 -0.71 -3.24 5.04
C LYS A 94 -0.18 -3.09 3.63
N CYS A 95 -0.87 -2.30 2.82
CA CYS A 95 -0.36 -1.82 1.54
C CYS A 95 0.39 -0.50 1.75
N LYS A 96 1.69 -0.43 1.44
CA LYS A 96 2.45 0.84 1.52
C LYS A 96 2.53 1.50 0.15
N LYS A 97 2.33 2.82 0.12
CA LYS A 97 2.55 3.68 -1.05
C LYS A 97 4.05 3.76 -1.28
N GLU A 98 4.50 3.14 -2.36
CA GLU A 98 5.90 3.25 -2.77
C GLU A 98 6.11 4.58 -3.52
N PHE A 99 6.93 5.46 -2.95
CA PHE A 99 7.31 6.74 -3.56
C PHE A 99 8.58 6.56 -4.42
N ASP A 100 8.55 5.64 -5.39
CA ASP A 100 9.72 5.36 -6.26
C ASP A 100 10.16 6.64 -7.02
N GLY A 101 9.21 7.46 -7.47
CA GLY A 101 9.52 8.70 -8.20
C GLY A 101 10.17 9.80 -7.35
N ILE A 102 9.72 9.99 -6.11
CA ILE A 102 10.28 11.03 -5.23
C ILE A 102 11.66 10.63 -4.72
N ALA A 103 11.86 9.35 -4.38
CA ALA A 103 13.16 8.87 -3.92
C ALA A 103 14.25 9.07 -4.98
N LYS A 104 13.96 8.74 -6.25
CA LYS A 104 14.89 8.96 -7.37
C LYS A 104 15.21 10.44 -7.58
N LEU A 105 14.21 11.32 -7.51
CA LEU A 105 14.41 12.76 -7.73
C LEU A 105 15.24 13.39 -6.60
N MET A 106 15.00 12.97 -5.35
CA MET A 106 15.79 13.40 -4.19
C MET A 106 17.27 12.97 -4.31
N ILE A 107 17.54 11.74 -4.75
CA ILE A 107 18.91 11.23 -4.96
C ILE A 107 19.64 12.09 -6.00
N VAL A 108 18.99 12.44 -7.11
CA VAL A 108 19.59 13.28 -8.17
C VAL A 108 19.89 14.69 -7.66
N VAL A 109 18.95 15.31 -6.95
CA VAL A 109 19.13 16.67 -6.41
C VAL A 109 20.25 16.69 -5.37
N LEU A 110 20.29 15.72 -4.45
CA LEU A 110 21.31 15.64 -3.41
C LEU A 110 22.70 15.41 -4.02
N GLY A 111 22.81 14.52 -5.01
CA GLY A 111 24.05 14.25 -5.74
C GLY A 111 24.56 15.45 -6.54
N SER A 112 23.67 16.20 -7.20
CA SER A 112 24.07 17.42 -7.90
C SER A 112 24.57 18.51 -6.95
N LEU A 113 23.90 18.69 -5.81
CA LEU A 113 24.26 19.72 -4.84
C LEU A 113 25.61 19.43 -4.17
N THR A 114 25.91 18.17 -3.87
CA THR A 114 27.21 17.78 -3.29
C THR A 114 28.36 18.04 -4.26
N VAL A 115 28.20 17.74 -5.55
CA VAL A 115 29.23 18.04 -6.57
C VAL A 115 29.51 19.54 -6.66
N VAL A 116 28.47 20.37 -6.67
CA VAL A 116 28.62 21.84 -6.72
C VAL A 116 29.36 22.35 -5.48
N LEU A 117 28.99 21.87 -4.29
CA LEU A 117 29.65 22.26 -3.03
C LEU A 117 31.14 21.88 -3.02
N VAL A 118 31.48 20.66 -3.46
CA VAL A 118 32.88 20.22 -3.56
C VAL A 118 33.69 21.12 -4.48
N MET A 119 33.14 21.48 -5.65
CA MET A 119 33.81 22.39 -6.59
C MET A 119 34.04 23.79 -6.00
N VAL A 120 33.06 24.33 -5.26
CA VAL A 120 33.20 25.63 -4.58
C VAL A 120 34.27 25.58 -3.50
N ILE A 121 34.30 24.52 -2.69
CA ILE A 121 35.32 24.33 -1.65
C ILE A 121 36.72 24.26 -2.28
N ILE A 122 36.91 23.44 -3.32
CA ILE A 122 38.20 23.35 -4.04
C ILE A 122 38.59 24.71 -4.62
N GLY A 123 37.65 25.43 -5.24
CA GLY A 123 37.89 26.76 -5.80
C GLY A 123 38.30 27.79 -4.74
N LEU A 124 37.75 27.71 -3.53
CA LEU A 124 38.15 28.55 -2.39
C LEU A 124 39.56 28.19 -1.88
N PHE A 125 39.90 26.91 -1.81
CA PHE A 125 41.24 26.46 -1.40
C PHE A 125 42.33 26.80 -2.42
N VAL A 126 42.03 26.76 -3.72
CA VAL A 126 43.00 27.11 -4.78
C VAL A 126 43.20 28.62 -4.90
N LYS A 127 42.20 29.42 -4.50
CA LYS A 127 42.25 30.89 -4.55
C LYS A 127 42.89 31.52 -3.30
N ASN A 128 43.12 30.75 -2.25
CA ASN A 128 43.77 31.16 -1.00
C ASN A 128 45.19 30.59 -0.91
#